data_AF-A0A7S0V2E1-F1
#
_entry.id   AF-A0A7S0V2E1-F1
#
_cell.length_a   1.000
_cell.length_b   1.000
_cell.length_c   1.000
_cell.angle_alpha   90.00
_cell.angle_beta   90.00
_cell.angle_gamma   90.00
#
_symmetry.space_group_name_H-M   'P 1'
#
loop_
_entity.id
_entity.type
_entity.pdbx_description
1 polymer ?
#
loop_
_entity_poly.entity_id
_entity_poly.type
_entity_poly.pdbx_seq_one_letter_code
_entity_poly.pdbx_strand_id
1 'polypeptide(L)'
;DQEGAELSSDQKRKMPDMSDMEVRKVLKCGLCAATVREFGHTLAAAEREAQAKGAKLKNWDYADIMDQICTKGMDGYGLILKKDGTPSNEWSNEESLYRAKGGQISRLVRNVCSEVYDEHEDLLRQEAPKLCEPNAEPEQC
;
A
#
# COMPACT_ATOMS: atom_id res chain seq x y z
N ASP A 1 6.88 -20.41 -4.05
CA ASP A 1 6.52 -20.02 -2.67
C ASP A 1 7.70 -19.36 -1.98
N GLN A 2 7.94 -18.07 -2.25
CA GLN A 2 8.87 -17.25 -1.47
C GLN A 2 8.06 -16.12 -0.82
N GLU A 3 7.21 -16.50 0.14
CA GLU A 3 6.71 -15.54 1.11
C GLU A 3 7.90 -14.99 1.90
N GLY A 4 7.88 -13.67 2.13
CA GLY A 4 9.01 -12.86 2.58
C GLY A 4 9.93 -13.55 3.57
N ALA A 5 11.20 -13.70 3.17
CA ALA A 5 12.24 -14.22 4.03
C ALA A 5 12.23 -13.48 5.37
N GLU A 6 12.15 -14.23 6.48
CA GLU A 6 12.37 -13.66 7.81
C GLU A 6 13.68 -12.88 7.78
N LEU A 7 13.62 -11.61 8.20
CA LEU A 7 14.78 -10.75 8.24
C LEU A 7 15.89 -11.43 9.05
N SER A 8 17.10 -11.52 8.47
CA SER A 8 18.27 -11.97 9.19
C SER A 8 18.55 -11.05 10.38
N SER A 9 19.26 -11.55 11.40
CA SER A 9 19.63 -10.74 12.57
C SER A 9 20.35 -9.43 12.19
N ASP A 10 21.12 -9.43 11.10
CA ASP A 10 21.80 -8.26 10.58
C ASP A 10 20.84 -7.29 9.88
N GLN A 11 19.84 -7.79 9.17
CA GLN A 11 18.80 -6.95 8.57
C GLN A 11 17.92 -6.30 9.65
N LYS A 12 17.60 -7.02 10.73
CA LYS A 12 16.86 -6.48 11.88
C LYS A 12 17.60 -5.31 12.54
N ARG A 13 18.94 -5.35 12.58
CA ARG A 13 19.78 -4.25 13.10
C ARG A 13 19.87 -3.05 12.16
N LYS A 14 19.62 -3.25 10.87
CA LYS A 14 19.62 -2.21 9.83
C LYS A 14 18.24 -1.60 9.60
N MET A 15 17.21 -2.06 10.33
CA MET A 15 15.87 -1.50 10.25
C MET A 15 15.90 -0.01 10.62
N PRO A 16 15.13 0.85 9.90
CA PRO A 16 14.94 2.23 10.31
C PRO A 16 14.44 2.30 11.75
N ASP A 17 14.95 3.26 12.53
CA ASP A 17 14.46 3.47 13.88
C ASP A 17 13.07 4.09 13.83
N MET A 18 12.05 3.25 14.02
CA MET A 18 10.65 3.66 13.99
C MET A 18 10.25 4.51 15.22
N SER A 19 11.13 4.62 16.22
CA SER A 19 10.94 5.51 17.36
C SER A 19 11.41 6.95 17.08
N ASP A 20 12.25 7.14 16.05
CA ASP A 20 12.60 8.46 15.53
C ASP A 20 11.41 9.05 14.75
N MET A 21 10.98 10.25 15.17
CA MET A 21 9.81 10.91 14.58
C MET A 21 10.02 11.33 13.12
N GLU A 22 11.22 11.76 12.75
CA GLU A 22 11.51 12.20 11.37
C GLU A 22 11.57 11.00 10.44
N VAL A 23 12.21 9.91 10.87
CA VAL A 23 12.21 8.64 10.13
C VAL A 23 10.77 8.15 9.94
N ARG A 24 9.98 8.12 11.02
CA ARG A 24 8.58 7.69 10.95
C ARG A 24 7.75 8.57 10.02
N LYS A 25 7.97 9.88 10.02
CA LYS A 25 7.29 10.83 9.13
C LYS A 25 7.59 10.55 7.66
N VAL A 26 8.86 10.36 7.30
CA VAL A 26 9.27 10.04 5.92
C VAL A 26 8.63 8.72 5.47
N LEU A 27 8.68 7.70 6.32
CA LEU A 27 8.09 6.39 6.01
C LEU A 27 6.57 6.46 5.86
N LYS A 28 5.88 7.22 6.72
CA LYS A 28 4.44 7.47 6.60
C LYS A 28 4.11 8.16 5.28
N CYS A 29 4.84 9.21 4.89
CA CYS A 29 4.58 9.92 3.63
C CYS A 29 4.69 9.00 2.40
N GLY A 30 5.75 8.18 2.31
CA GLY A 30 5.88 7.22 1.21
C GLY A 30 4.76 6.18 1.19
N LEU A 31 4.30 5.76 2.37
CA LEU A 31 3.23 4.80 2.52
C LEU A 31 1.85 5.39 2.22
N CYS A 32 1.60 6.67 2.52
CA CYS A 32 0.40 7.38 2.11
C CYS A 32 0.27 7.35 0.58
N ALA A 33 1.34 7.69 -0.14
CA ALA A 33 1.34 7.66 -1.61
C ALA A 33 1.07 6.24 -2.15
N ALA A 34 1.74 5.23 -1.60
CA ALA A 34 1.51 3.84 -1.97
C ALA A 34 0.07 3.39 -1.70
N THR A 35 -0.50 3.78 -0.57
CA THR A 35 -1.88 3.48 -0.18
C THR A 35 -2.89 4.11 -1.15
N VAL A 36 -2.75 5.40 -1.46
CA VAL A 36 -3.64 6.10 -2.40
C VAL A 36 -3.56 5.46 -3.79
N ARG A 37 -2.37 5.05 -4.22
CA ARG A 37 -2.19 4.33 -5.49
C ARG A 37 -2.90 2.98 -5.49
N GLU A 38 -2.77 2.20 -4.43
CA GLU A 38 -3.45 0.90 -4.29
C GLU A 38 -4.99 1.07 -4.30
N PHE A 39 -5.51 2.10 -3.61
CA PHE A 39 -6.93 2.48 -3.72
C PHE A 39 -7.31 2.84 -5.14
N GLY A 40 -6.52 3.67 -5.83
CA GLY A 40 -6.81 4.08 -7.20
C GLY A 40 -6.90 2.91 -8.17
N HIS A 41 -5.89 2.02 -8.20
CA HIS A 41 -5.89 0.84 -9.07
C HIS A 41 -7.07 -0.08 -8.78
N THR A 42 -7.29 -0.42 -7.51
CA THR A 42 -8.30 -1.41 -7.13
C THR A 42 -9.71 -0.89 -7.39
N LEU A 43 -9.98 0.37 -7.06
CA LEU A 43 -11.28 0.99 -7.31
C LEU A 43 -11.53 1.18 -8.82
N ALA A 44 -10.53 1.60 -9.59
CA ALA A 44 -10.66 1.72 -11.04
C ALA A 44 -10.96 0.36 -11.71
N ALA A 45 -10.29 -0.70 -11.27
CA ALA A 45 -10.55 -2.06 -11.74
C ALA A 45 -11.98 -2.52 -11.41
N ALA A 46 -12.43 -2.29 -10.17
CA ALA A 46 -13.77 -2.64 -9.72
C ALA A 46 -14.87 -1.85 -10.46
N GLU A 47 -14.66 -0.55 -10.71
CA GLU A 47 -15.58 0.27 -11.51
C GLU A 47 -15.73 -0.27 -12.93
N ARG A 48 -14.61 -0.63 -13.58
CA ARG A 48 -14.65 -1.20 -14.93
C ARG A 48 -15.36 -2.54 -14.96
N GLU A 49 -15.14 -3.41 -13.97
CA GLU A 49 -15.83 -4.68 -13.87
C GLU A 49 -17.35 -4.48 -13.70
N ALA A 50 -17.77 -3.54 -12.85
CA ALA A 50 -19.17 -3.17 -12.69
C ALA A 50 -19.76 -2.64 -14.00
N GLN A 51 -19.04 -1.74 -14.69
CA GLN A 51 -19.47 -1.14 -15.95
C GLN A 51 -19.60 -2.19 -17.07
N ALA A 52 -18.68 -3.14 -17.15
CA ALA A 52 -18.74 -4.25 -18.11
C ALA A 52 -19.99 -5.13 -17.91
N LYS A 53 -20.52 -5.18 -16.67
CA LYS A 53 -21.78 -5.85 -16.32
C LYS A 53 -23.01 -4.92 -16.44
N GLY A 54 -22.84 -3.69 -16.93
CA GLY A 54 -23.92 -2.70 -17.04
C GLY A 54 -24.36 -2.09 -15.70
N ALA A 55 -23.53 -2.20 -14.66
CA ALA A 55 -23.78 -1.69 -13.32
C ALA A 55 -22.84 -0.52 -12.96
N LYS A 56 -23.08 0.08 -11.80
CA LYS A 56 -22.17 1.03 -11.15
C LYS A 56 -21.96 0.59 -9.71
N LEU A 57 -20.77 0.84 -9.18
CA LEU A 57 -20.50 0.65 -7.75
C LEU A 57 -21.37 1.59 -6.93
N LYS A 58 -21.89 1.07 -5.82
CA LYS A 58 -22.65 1.82 -4.82
C LYS A 58 -21.70 2.20 -3.70
N ASN A 59 -22.09 3.19 -2.88
CA ASN A 59 -21.21 3.72 -1.85
C ASN A 59 -20.66 2.65 -0.89
N TRP A 60 -21.47 1.67 -0.50
CA TRP A 60 -21.02 0.58 0.36
C TRP A 60 -20.05 -0.38 -0.35
N ASP A 61 -20.13 -0.52 -1.67
CA ASP A 61 -19.16 -1.34 -2.42
C ASP A 61 -17.77 -0.69 -2.36
N TYR A 62 -17.67 0.66 -2.44
CA TYR A 62 -16.40 1.37 -2.26
C TYR A 62 -15.84 1.16 -0.87
N ALA A 63 -16.65 1.31 0.18
CA ALA A 63 -16.23 1.10 1.56
C ALA A 63 -15.71 -0.33 1.76
N ASP A 64 -16.45 -1.35 1.30
CA ASP A 64 -16.05 -2.76 1.40
C ASP A 64 -14.72 -3.03 0.67
N ILE A 65 -14.51 -2.42 -0.50
CA ILE A 65 -13.25 -2.55 -1.25
C ILE A 65 -12.09 -1.88 -0.50
N MET A 66 -12.30 -0.67 0.02
CA MET A 66 -11.25 0.05 0.75
C MET A 66 -10.85 -0.68 2.04
N ASP A 67 -11.83 -1.22 2.77
CA ASP A 67 -11.59 -2.09 3.94
C ASP A 67 -10.77 -3.33 3.56
N GLN A 68 -11.08 -3.97 2.43
CA GLN A 68 -10.33 -5.13 1.95
C GLN A 68 -8.88 -4.79 1.58
N ILE A 69 -8.65 -3.61 1.01
CA ILE A 69 -7.29 -3.14 0.70
C ILE A 69 -6.49 -2.98 1.99
N CYS A 70 -7.02 -2.28 3.00
CA CYS A 70 -6.30 -2.07 4.25
C CYS A 70 -6.13 -3.35 5.09
N THR A 71 -7.07 -4.29 5.02
CA THR A 71 -7.01 -5.54 5.82
C THR A 71 -6.20 -6.65 5.16
N LYS A 72 -6.14 -6.70 3.82
CA LYS A 72 -5.49 -7.79 3.06
C LYS A 72 -4.54 -7.29 1.99
N GLY A 73 -4.95 -6.33 1.16
CA GLY A 73 -4.14 -5.84 0.04
C GLY A 73 -2.77 -5.31 0.50
N MET A 74 -2.76 -4.62 1.64
CA MET A 74 -1.55 -4.02 2.17
C MET A 74 -0.57 -5.01 2.84
N ASP A 75 -0.95 -6.27 3.07
CA ASP A 75 -0.05 -7.29 3.66
C ASP A 75 1.13 -7.65 2.73
N GLY A 76 0.96 -7.38 1.44
CA GLY A 76 2.01 -7.49 0.42
C GLY A 76 3.16 -6.49 0.61
N TYR A 77 2.89 -5.33 1.20
CA TYR A 77 3.84 -4.22 1.26
C TYR A 77 4.97 -4.43 2.27
N GLY A 78 6.14 -3.93 1.90
CA GLY A 78 7.31 -3.82 2.76
C GLY A 78 8.30 -2.79 2.21
N LEU A 79 9.33 -2.49 3.01
CA LEU A 79 10.39 -1.56 2.58
C LEU A 79 11.33 -2.24 1.61
N ILE A 80 11.61 -1.64 0.46
CA ILE A 80 12.52 -2.22 -0.54
C ILE A 80 13.92 -2.37 0.07
N LEU A 81 14.53 -3.55 -0.11
CA LEU A 81 15.90 -3.80 0.32
C LEU A 81 16.88 -3.35 -0.77
N LYS A 82 17.86 -2.55 -0.38
CA LYS A 82 19.02 -2.23 -1.22
C LYS A 82 19.91 -3.46 -1.39
N LYS A 83 20.83 -3.40 -2.36
CA LYS A 83 21.77 -4.50 -2.67
C LYS A 83 22.61 -4.96 -1.48
N ASP A 84 22.86 -4.09 -0.51
CA ASP A 84 23.59 -4.37 0.74
C ASP A 84 22.71 -4.92 1.88
N GLY A 85 21.43 -5.20 1.58
CA GLY A 85 20.43 -5.69 2.51
C GLY A 85 19.86 -4.63 3.46
N THR A 86 20.17 -3.34 3.25
CA THR A 86 19.64 -2.24 4.04
C THR A 86 18.24 -1.83 3.53
N PRO A 87 17.22 -1.70 4.39
CA PRO A 87 15.91 -1.19 3.99
C PRO A 87 16.00 0.26 3.47
N SER A 88 15.25 0.56 2.41
CA SER A 88 15.04 1.90 1.90
C SER A 88 13.87 2.59 2.62
N ASN A 89 13.52 3.80 2.18
CA ASN A 89 12.32 4.52 2.60
C ASN A 89 11.16 4.34 1.62
N GLU A 90 11.30 3.44 0.65
CA GLU A 90 10.34 3.20 -0.42
C GLU A 90 9.58 1.90 -0.16
N TRP A 91 8.29 1.92 -0.49
CA TRP A 91 7.35 0.84 -0.24
C TRP A 91 6.96 0.17 -1.55
N SER A 92 6.86 -1.16 -1.57
CA SER A 92 6.37 -1.89 -2.74
C SER A 92 5.69 -3.21 -2.35
N ASN A 93 4.70 -3.63 -3.16
CA ASN A 93 4.05 -4.95 -3.14
C ASN A 93 4.45 -5.84 -4.35
N GLU A 94 5.37 -5.42 -5.21
CA GLU A 94 5.90 -6.21 -6.33
C GLU A 94 6.69 -7.45 -5.92
N GLU A 95 6.29 -8.64 -6.39
CA GLU A 95 6.95 -9.91 -6.02
C GLU A 95 8.43 -10.00 -6.44
N SER A 96 8.84 -9.26 -7.46
CA SER A 96 10.21 -9.22 -7.98
C SER A 96 11.22 -8.53 -7.03
N LEU A 97 10.73 -7.73 -6.08
CA LEU A 97 11.56 -6.93 -5.18
C LEU A 97 11.73 -7.59 -3.81
N TYR A 98 12.97 -7.65 -3.35
CA TYR A 98 13.29 -8.02 -1.97
C TYR A 98 12.84 -6.91 -1.02
N ARG A 99 12.14 -7.29 0.05
CA ARG A 99 11.59 -6.33 1.02
C ARG A 99 11.79 -6.75 2.45
N ALA A 100 12.00 -5.75 3.30
CA ALA A 100 11.87 -5.91 4.73
C ALA A 100 10.40 -5.97 5.12
N LYS A 101 10.03 -7.07 5.79
CA LYS A 101 8.73 -7.27 6.44
C LYS A 101 8.95 -7.55 7.93
N GLY A 102 7.92 -7.34 8.73
CA GLY A 102 7.95 -7.61 10.16
C GLY A 102 6.85 -6.88 10.91
N GLY A 103 6.59 -7.29 12.16
CA GLY A 103 5.41 -6.82 12.90
C GLY A 103 5.27 -5.30 13.00
N GLN A 104 6.36 -4.55 13.19
CA GLN A 104 6.31 -3.08 13.21
C GLN A 104 6.05 -2.46 11.84
N ILE A 105 6.61 -3.03 10.78
CA ILE A 105 6.38 -2.58 9.39
C ILE A 105 4.92 -2.82 9.02
N SER A 106 4.43 -4.05 9.20
CA SER A 106 3.04 -4.41 8.88
C SER A 106 2.02 -3.60 9.69
N ARG A 107 2.33 -3.28 10.96
CA ARG A 107 1.49 -2.36 11.76
C ARG A 107 1.50 -0.94 11.20
N LEU A 108 2.67 -0.41 10.81
CA LEU A 108 2.72 0.93 10.21
C LEU A 108 1.90 0.97 8.92
N VAL A 109 2.07 -0.03 8.06
CA VAL A 109 1.33 -0.22 6.80
C VAL A 109 -0.18 -0.16 7.02
N ARG A 110 -0.72 -1.01 7.90
CA ARG A 110 -2.16 -1.06 8.18
C ARG A 110 -2.67 0.23 8.83
N ASN A 111 -1.90 0.81 9.76
CA ASN A 111 -2.29 2.05 10.43
C ASN A 111 -2.37 3.22 9.46
N VAL A 112 -1.37 3.40 8.57
CA VAL A 112 -1.40 4.47 7.57
C VAL A 112 -2.52 4.24 6.56
N CYS A 113 -2.79 2.99 6.18
CA CYS A 113 -3.92 2.70 5.29
C CYS A 113 -5.25 3.12 5.92
N SER A 114 -5.47 2.74 7.19
CA SER A 114 -6.66 3.17 7.95
C SER A 114 -6.70 4.69 8.10
N GLU A 115 -5.60 5.35 8.49
CA GLU A 115 -5.54 6.82 8.61
C GLU A 115 -5.94 7.51 7.30
N VAL A 116 -5.40 7.05 6.15
CA VAL A 116 -5.75 7.59 4.83
C VAL A 116 -7.21 7.32 4.47
N TYR A 117 -7.70 6.10 4.74
CA TYR A 117 -9.09 5.74 4.48
C TYR A 117 -10.06 6.59 5.32
N ASP A 118 -9.87 6.60 6.65
CA ASP A 118 -10.74 7.28 7.61
C ASP A 118 -10.78 8.80 7.38
N GLU A 119 -9.64 9.42 7.04
CA GLU A 119 -9.55 10.88 6.85
C GLU A 119 -10.01 11.34 5.45
N HIS A 120 -9.94 10.46 4.44
CA HIS A 120 -10.12 10.86 3.04
C HIS A 120 -11.10 9.97 2.24
N GLU A 121 -11.94 9.16 2.89
CA GLU A 121 -12.91 8.25 2.25
C GLU A 121 -13.68 8.90 1.09
N ASP A 122 -14.26 10.09 1.30
CA ASP A 122 -15.04 10.79 0.28
C ASP A 122 -14.20 11.20 -0.94
N LEU A 123 -12.97 11.64 -0.68
CA LEU A 123 -12.02 12.02 -1.74
C LEU A 123 -11.54 10.79 -2.50
N LEU A 124 -11.21 9.71 -1.79
CA LEU A 124 -10.78 8.44 -2.38
C LEU A 124 -11.87 7.88 -3.29
N ARG A 125 -13.12 7.83 -2.83
CA ARG A 125 -14.26 7.38 -3.64
C ARG A 125 -14.44 8.20 -4.92
N GLN A 126 -14.29 9.52 -4.85
CA GLN A 126 -14.57 10.40 -5.98
C GLN A 126 -13.41 10.54 -6.97
N GLU A 127 -12.18 10.55 -6.47
CA GLU A 127 -11.00 10.92 -7.25
C GLU A 127 -10.05 9.75 -7.49
N ALA A 128 -9.87 8.82 -6.55
CA ALA A 128 -8.90 7.73 -6.72
C ALA A 128 -9.15 6.85 -7.96
N PRO A 129 -10.39 6.46 -8.33
CA PRO A 129 -10.65 5.70 -9.55
C PRO A 129 -10.24 6.43 -10.84
N LYS A 130 -10.08 7.76 -10.78
CA LYS A 130 -9.69 8.60 -11.91
C LYS A 130 -8.18 8.82 -11.99
N LEU A 131 -7.43 8.54 -10.92
CA LEU A 131 -5.99 8.77 -10.84
C LEU A 131 -5.18 7.75 -11.65
N CYS A 132 -5.71 6.53 -11.80
CA CYS A 132 -5.03 5.44 -12.48
C CYS A 132 -5.86 4.90 -13.63
N GLU A 133 -5.26 4.84 -14.83
CA GLU A 133 -5.79 3.92 -15.83
C GLU A 133 -5.54 2.48 -15.34
N PRO A 134 -6.49 1.55 -15.45
CA PRO A 134 -6.37 0.21 -14.85
C PRO A 134 -5.42 -0.74 -15.58
N ASN A 135 -4.68 -0.25 -16.58
CA ASN A 135 -3.51 -0.92 -17.15
C ASN A 135 -2.25 -0.03 -17.08
N ALA A 136 -2.33 1.10 -16.39
CA ALA A 136 -1.15 1.90 -16.12
C ALA A 136 -0.23 1.07 -15.22
N GLU A 137 1.05 1.01 -15.59
CA GLU A 137 2.08 0.52 -14.67
C GLU A 137 1.97 1.32 -13.36
N PRO A 138 2.33 0.75 -12.20
CA PRO A 138 2.27 1.48 -10.93
C PRO A 138 2.98 2.84 -10.97
N GLU A 139 4.03 2.98 -11.78
CA GLU A 139 4.78 4.24 -11.98
C GLU A 139 4.06 5.29 -12.85
N GLN A 140 3.02 4.90 -13.57
CA GLN A 140 2.21 5.74 -14.46
C GLN A 140 0.96 6.31 -13.76
N CYS A 141 0.87 6.03 -12.45
CA CYS A 141 0.07 6.73 -11.44
C CYS A 141 1.01 7.50 -10.49
#